data_AF-A0AAN1A040-F1
#
_entry.id   AF-A0AAN1A040-F1
#
_cell.length_a   1.000
_cell.length_b   1.000
_cell.length_c   1.000
_cell.angle_alpha   90.00
_cell.angle_beta   90.00
_cell.angle_gamma   90.00
#
_symmetry.space_group_name_H-M   'P 1'
#
loop_
_entity.id
_entity.type
_entity.pdbx_description
1 polymer ?
#
loop_
_entity_poly.entity_id
_entity_poly.type
_entity_poly.pdbx_seq_one_letter_code
_entity_poly.pdbx_strand_id
1 'polypeptide(L)' 'MQIKNTIPAEFISNSALLKNIEHMVQTQTESEAVSHERLIVEVQRRLNLEKNEILADLYIQTLHVLRGKNHH' A
#
# COMPACT_ATOMS: atom_id res chain seq x y z
N MET A 1 -35.40 -17.46 -30.19
CA MET A 1 -35.44 -16.96 -28.81
C MET A 1 -34.21 -16.09 -28.59
N GLN A 2 -34.36 -14.76 -28.50
CA GLN A 2 -33.24 -13.86 -28.20
C GLN A 2 -32.90 -14.00 -26.71
N ILE A 3 -31.78 -14.65 -26.42
CA ILE A 3 -31.21 -14.68 -25.08
C ILE A 3 -30.73 -13.25 -24.79
N LYS A 4 -31.57 -12.47 -24.09
CA LYS A 4 -31.12 -11.21 -23.50
C LYS A 4 -30.08 -11.60 -22.46
N ASN A 5 -28.80 -11.38 -22.79
CA ASN A 5 -27.66 -11.47 -21.88
C ASN A 5 -27.84 -10.43 -20.76
N THR A 6 -28.74 -10.75 -19.84
CA THR A 6 -29.00 -9.93 -18.67
C THR A 6 -27.97 -10.37 -17.66
N ILE A 7 -26.88 -9.60 -17.58
CA ILE A 7 -25.88 -9.78 -16.54
C ILE A 7 -26.61 -9.66 -15.20
N PRO A 8 -26.55 -10.67 -14.30
CA PRO A 8 -27.25 -10.59 -13.03
C PRO A 8 -26.78 -9.35 -12.26
N ALA A 9 -27.68 -8.64 -11.58
CA ALA A 9 -27.38 -7.36 -10.91
C ALA A 9 -26.24 -7.49 -9.87
N GLU A 10 -26.05 -8.69 -9.33
CA GLU A 10 -24.95 -9.09 -8.46
C GLU A 10 -23.59 -8.96 -9.16
N PHE A 11 -23.49 -9.37 -10.44
CA PHE A 11 -22.29 -9.20 -11.26
C PHE A 11 -22.04 -7.75 -11.65
N ILE A 12 -23.10 -6.92 -11.80
CA ILE A 12 -22.95 -5.48 -12.05
C ILE A 12 -22.36 -4.79 -10.81
N SER A 13 -22.86 -5.12 -9.62
CA SER A 13 -22.33 -4.62 -8.35
C SER A 13 -20.89 -5.06 -8.13
N ASN A 14 -20.57 -6.33 -8.43
CA ASN A 14 -19.19 -6.83 -8.39
C ASN A 14 -18.30 -6.14 -9.42
N SER A 15 -18.81 -5.80 -10.60
CA SER A 15 -18.04 -5.07 -11.62
C SER A 15 -17.74 -3.63 -11.19
N ALA A 16 -18.68 -2.96 -10.52
CA ALA A 16 -18.47 -1.63 -9.98
C ALA A 16 -17.51 -1.66 -8.78
N LEU A 17 -17.65 -2.64 -7.89
CA LEU A 17 -16.70 -2.86 -6.79
C LEU A 17 -15.30 -3.19 -7.31
N LEU A 18 -15.18 -4.07 -8.31
CA LEU A 18 -13.90 -4.41 -8.94
C LEU A 18 -13.30 -3.21 -9.65
N LYS A 19 -14.08 -2.40 -10.37
CA LYS A 19 -13.60 -1.14 -10.96
C LYS A 19 -13.21 -0.11 -9.92
N ASN A 20 -13.92 -0.05 -8.79
CA ASN A 20 -13.57 0.84 -7.69
C ASN A 20 -12.32 0.37 -6.97
N ILE A 21 -12.11 -0.94 -6.83
CA ILE A 21 -10.89 -1.53 -6.30
C ILE A 21 -9.74 -1.32 -7.28
N GLU A 22 -9.95 -1.54 -8.58
CA GLU A 22 -8.96 -1.27 -9.63
C GLU A 22 -8.57 0.20 -9.66
N HIS A 23 -9.55 1.10 -9.60
CA HIS A 23 -9.31 2.54 -9.52
C HIS A 23 -8.64 2.93 -8.19
N MET A 24 -9.01 2.32 -7.07
CA MET A 24 -8.36 2.57 -5.77
C MET A 24 -6.92 2.02 -5.74
N VAL A 25 -6.66 0.87 -6.36
CA VAL A 25 -5.32 0.33 -6.51
C VAL A 25 -4.53 1.22 -7.47
N GLN A 26 -5.08 1.60 -8.62
CA GLN A 26 -4.45 2.52 -9.57
C GLN A 26 -4.17 3.88 -8.92
N THR A 27 -5.10 4.48 -8.18
CA THR A 27 -4.86 5.73 -7.45
C THR A 27 -3.90 5.58 -6.28
N GLN A 28 -3.82 4.42 -5.62
CA GLN A 28 -2.77 4.13 -4.63
C GLN A 28 -1.40 3.87 -5.29
N THR A 29 -1.38 3.39 -6.53
CA THR A 29 -0.15 3.19 -7.30
C THR A 29 0.33 4.50 -7.93
N GLU A 30 -0.59 5.42 -8.24
CA GLU A 30 -0.33 6.76 -8.79
C GLU A 30 -0.10 7.82 -7.71
N SER A 31 -0.67 7.67 -6.51
CA SER A 31 -0.45 8.56 -5.37
C SER A 31 0.87 8.21 -4.68
N GLU A 32 1.94 8.67 -5.33
CA GLU A 32 3.30 8.80 -4.82
C GLU A 32 3.97 7.45 -4.55
N ALA A 33 4.94 7.10 -5.42
CA ALA A 33 6.11 6.39 -4.94
C ALA A 33 6.62 7.15 -3.71
N VAL A 34 6.22 6.72 -2.50
CA VAL A 34 6.58 7.40 -1.27
C VAL A 34 8.08 7.45 -1.30
N SER A 35 8.62 8.66 -1.42
CA SER A 35 10.05 8.84 -1.59
C SER A 35 10.74 8.05 -0.49
N HIS A 36 11.73 7.27 -0.89
CA HIS A 36 12.49 6.43 0.02
C HIS A 36 12.99 7.22 1.25
N GLU A 37 13.29 8.50 1.04
CA GLU A 37 13.63 9.46 2.09
C GLU A 37 12.48 9.74 3.06
N ARG A 38 11.25 9.92 2.56
CA ARG A 38 10.05 10.08 3.40
C ARG A 38 9.79 8.84 4.26
N LEU A 39 10.02 7.64 3.71
CA LEU A 39 9.89 6.39 4.48
C LEU A 39 10.94 6.31 5.59
N ILE A 40 12.19 6.69 5.31
CA ILE A 40 13.26 6.72 6.33
C ILE A 40 12.89 7.68 7.47
N VAL A 41 12.48 8.91 7.14
CA VAL A 41 12.09 9.92 8.14
C VAL A 41 10.93 9.43 9.00
N GLU A 42 9.93 8.80 8.40
CA GLU A 42 8.77 8.29 9.12
C GLU A 42 9.12 7.15 10.06
N VAL A 43 9.94 6.19 9.62
CA VAL A 43 10.38 5.07 10.45
C VAL A 43 11.26 5.56 11.61
N GLN A 44 12.15 6.53 11.38
CA GLN A 44 12.92 7.16 12.44
C GLN A 44 12.04 7.88 13.46
N ARG A 45 11.00 8.59 13.01
CA ARG A 45 10.05 9.27 13.90
C ARG A 45 9.34 8.27 14.80
N ARG A 46 8.89 7.14 14.26
CA ARG A 46 8.20 6.09 15.05
C ARG A 46 9.14 5.42 16.04
N LEU A 47 10.37 5.11 15.63
CA LEU A 47 11.39 4.57 16.52
C LEU A 47 11.64 5.47 17.74
N ASN A 48 11.70 6.79 17.55
CA ASN A 48 11.91 7.74 18.65
C ASN A 48 10.76 7.79 19.68
N LEU A 49 9.56 7.34 19.29
CA LEU A 49 8.39 7.27 20.17
C LEU A 49 8.16 5.87 20.72
N GLU A 50 8.87 4.87 20.18
CA GLU A 50 8.66 3.47 20.51
C GLU A 50 9.35 3.11 21.82
N LYS A 51 8.57 2.53 22.74
CA LYS A 51 9.03 2.08 24.06
C LYS A 51 9.13 0.56 24.14
N ASN A 52 8.54 -0.15 23.18
CA ASN A 52 8.63 -1.59 23.07
C ASN A 52 9.94 -1.97 22.36
N GLU A 53 10.81 -2.69 23.06
CA GLU A 53 12.13 -3.06 22.55
C GLU A 53 12.08 -3.95 21.29
N ILE A 54 11.06 -4.79 21.16
CA ILE A 54 10.88 -5.67 19.99
C ILE A 54 10.49 -4.85 18.76
N LEU A 55 9.57 -3.89 18.95
CA LEU A 55 9.16 -2.99 17.87
C LEU A 55 10.28 -2.00 17.50
N ALA A 56 11.05 -1.53 18.48
CA ALA A 56 12.22 -0.71 18.24
C ALA A 56 13.27 -1.44 17.40
N ASP A 57 13.57 -2.71 17.72
CA ASP A 57 14.48 -3.53 16.93
C ASP A 57 13.98 -3.71 15.48
N LEU A 58 12.68 -3.97 15.30
CA LEU A 58 12.07 -4.07 13.98
C LEU A 58 12.19 -2.77 13.17
N TYR A 59 12.00 -1.61 13.80
CA TYR A 59 12.20 -0.31 13.14
C TYR A 59 13.66 -0.07 12.76
N ILE A 60 14.62 -0.47 13.61
CA ILE A 60 16.06 -0.39 13.30
C ILE A 60 16.41 -1.26 12.09
N GLN A 61 15.94 -2.51 12.05
CA GLN A 61 16.14 -3.40 10.90
C GLN A 61 15.53 -2.83 9.62
N THR A 62 14.34 -2.25 9.72
CA THR A 62 13.67 -1.59 8.59
C THR A 62 14.49 -0.40 8.08
N LEU A 63 15.07 0.41 8.98
CA LEU A 63 15.95 1.51 8.59
C LEU A 63 17.23 1.02 7.89
N HIS A 64 17.80 -0.11 8.30
CA HIS A 64 18.94 -0.71 7.61
C HIS A 64 18.59 -1.16 6.20
N VAL A 65 17.44 -1.81 6.01
CA VAL A 65 16.99 -2.24 4.69
C VAL A 65 16.70 -1.05 3.80
N LEU A 66 16.04 -0.01 4.34
CA LEU A 66 15.80 1.22 3.60
C LEU A 66 17.16 1.86 3.23
N ARG A 67 18.03 2.18 4.18
CA ARG A 67 19.31 2.84 3.88
C ARG A 67 20.26 2.02 3.01
N GLY A 68 20.24 0.69 3.13
CA GLY A 68 21.06 -0.22 2.34
C GLY A 68 20.63 -0.32 0.87
N LYS A 69 19.34 -0.10 0.57
CA LYS A 69 18.82 -0.07 -0.82
C LYS A 69 19.29 1.15 -1.63
N ASN A 70 19.89 2.16 -1.00
CA ASN A 70 20.44 3.34 -1.68
C ASN A 70 21.93 3.21 -2.09
N HIS A 71 22.57 2.05 -1.85
CA HIS A 71 24.01 1.87 -2.05
C HIS A 71 24.41 0.99 -3.26
N HIS A 72 23.56 0.88 -4.28
CA HIS A 72 23.88 0.13 -5.50
C HIS A 72 23.46 0.83 -6.78
#